data_AF-A0A850DB93-F1
#
_entry.id   AF-A0A850DB93-F1
#
_cell.length_a   1.000
_cell.length_b   1.000
_cell.length_c   1.000
_cell.angle_alpha   90.00
_cell.angle_beta   90.00
_cell.angle_gamma   90.00
#
_symmetry.space_group_name_H-M   'P 1'
#
loop_
_entity.id
_entity.type
_entity.pdbx_description
1 polymer ?
#
loop_
_entity_poly.entity_id
_entity_poly.type
_entity_poly.pdbx_seq_one_letter_code
_entity_poly.pdbx_strand_id
1 'polypeptide(L)'
;MSYRHFVAAAAVVAAIAGIVGCSDVEKTLNKGGDTSCREYLGMDDHDKRVTVTKALQQQSGSKDDPSGTSVDLGMSAVQLLCAVQANSETPIKNADVPGIFTPKPSR
;
A
#
# COMPACT_ATOMS: atom_id res chain seq x y z
N MET A 1 46.69 -23.66 -13.65
CA MET A 1 47.29 -22.85 -12.56
C MET A 1 47.13 -21.40 -13.03
N SER A 2 46.24 -20.57 -12.52
CA SER A 2 45.98 -20.26 -11.11
C SER A 2 44.51 -19.83 -10.94
N TYR A 3 43.80 -20.53 -10.06
CA TYR A 3 42.53 -20.09 -9.47
C TYR A 3 42.87 -19.12 -8.34
N ARG A 4 42.14 -18.00 -8.24
CA ARG A 4 41.93 -17.06 -7.10
C ARG A 4 41.75 -15.66 -7.72
N HIS A 5 40.62 -14.97 -7.58
CA HIS A 5 39.96 -14.64 -6.33
C HIS A 5 38.43 -14.50 -6.51
N PHE A 6 37.71 -15.02 -5.51
CA PHE A 6 36.32 -14.74 -5.16
C PHE A 6 36.03 -13.23 -5.09
N VAL A 7 34.84 -12.77 -5.51
CA VAL A 7 33.88 -11.95 -4.70
C VAL A 7 32.48 -11.95 -5.36
N ALA A 8 31.52 -12.48 -4.59
CA ALA A 8 30.09 -12.14 -4.43
C ALA A 8 29.11 -12.05 -5.62
N ALA A 9 28.22 -13.05 -5.65
CA ALA A 9 26.77 -13.00 -5.81
C ALA A 9 26.13 -11.72 -6.42
N ALA A 10 25.70 -11.83 -7.68
CA ALA A 10 24.66 -10.99 -8.25
C ALA A 10 23.40 -11.86 -8.44
N ALA A 11 22.44 -11.73 -7.52
CA ALA A 11 21.12 -12.31 -7.67
C ALA A 11 20.38 -11.56 -8.79
N VAL A 12 20.24 -12.20 -9.96
CA VAL A 12 19.34 -11.71 -11.01
C VAL A 12 17.93 -12.15 -10.65
N VAL A 13 17.21 -11.31 -9.90
CA VAL A 13 15.74 -11.41 -9.83
C VAL A 13 15.21 -10.68 -11.05
N ALA A 14 14.69 -11.45 -12.01
CA ALA A 14 14.09 -10.95 -13.22
C ALA A 14 12.92 -10.00 -12.89
N ALA A 15 13.06 -8.74 -13.31
CA ALA A 15 12.00 -7.74 -13.27
C ALA A 15 10.89 -8.14 -14.26
N ILE A 16 9.75 -8.58 -13.72
CA ILE A 16 8.51 -8.82 -14.49
C ILE A 16 7.48 -7.71 -14.21
N ALA A 17 7.92 -6.45 -14.10
CA ALA A 17 7.04 -5.31 -13.81
C ALA A 17 6.86 -4.34 -14.99
N GLY A 18 7.20 -4.76 -16.22
CA GLY A 18 6.89 -4.00 -17.43
C GLY A 18 5.65 -4.57 -18.09
N ILE A 19 4.59 -3.75 -18.27
CA ILE A 19 3.32 -3.97 -19.03
C ILE A 19 2.03 -3.85 -18.18
N VAL A 20 2.07 -3.48 -16.89
CA VAL A 20 0.87 -2.88 -16.27
C VAL A 20 0.78 -1.43 -16.76
N GLY A 21 0.08 -1.23 -17.88
CA GLY A 21 -0.07 0.08 -18.50
C GLY A 21 -0.66 1.08 -17.50
N CYS A 22 -0.23 2.35 -17.59
CA CYS A 22 -0.71 3.44 -16.72
C CYS A 22 -2.24 3.44 -16.54
N SER A 23 -3.01 2.98 -17.53
CA SER A 23 -4.47 2.88 -17.44
C SER A 23 -5.01 1.83 -16.45
N ASP A 24 -4.31 0.73 -16.22
CA ASP A 24 -4.69 -0.25 -15.18
C ASP A 24 -4.22 0.21 -13.80
N VAL A 25 -3.05 0.85 -13.73
CA VAL A 25 -2.55 1.50 -12.50
C VAL A 25 -3.49 2.63 -12.08
N GLU A 26 -3.94 3.49 -13.00
CA GLU A 26 -4.94 4.53 -12.69
C GLU A 26 -6.26 3.95 -12.19
N LYS A 27 -6.72 2.82 -12.76
CA LYS A 27 -7.95 2.14 -12.31
C LYS A 27 -7.81 1.50 -10.93
N THR A 28 -6.67 0.87 -10.61
CA THR A 28 -6.42 0.30 -9.28
C THR A 28 -6.21 1.40 -8.25
N LEU A 29 -5.45 2.45 -8.56
CA LEU A 29 -5.25 3.60 -7.69
C LEU A 29 -6.55 4.38 -7.43
N ASN A 30 -7.51 4.40 -8.36
CA ASN A 30 -8.81 5.05 -8.14
C ASN A 30 -9.69 4.34 -7.10
N LYS A 31 -9.34 3.12 -6.67
CA LYS A 31 -10.07 2.42 -5.61
C LYS A 31 -9.86 3.09 -4.25
N GLY A 32 -8.69 3.68 -3.98
CA GLY A 32 -8.38 4.28 -2.68
C GLY A 32 -8.61 3.28 -1.55
N GLY A 33 -9.56 3.57 -0.64
CA GLY A 33 -9.93 2.70 0.46
C GLY A 33 -10.60 1.37 0.06
N ASP A 34 -11.06 1.22 -1.19
CA ASP A 34 -11.60 -0.03 -1.74
C ASP A 34 -10.51 -1.02 -2.20
N THR A 35 -9.24 -0.63 -2.17
CA THR A 35 -8.11 -1.51 -2.47
C THR A 35 -8.07 -2.66 -1.46
N SER A 36 -7.84 -3.89 -1.91
CA SER A 36 -7.73 -5.06 -1.02
C SER A 36 -6.35 -5.13 -0.35
N CYS A 37 -6.24 -5.81 0.80
CA CYS A 37 -4.95 -6.03 1.43
C CYS A 37 -3.95 -6.81 0.56
N ARG A 38 -4.40 -7.79 -0.23
CA ARG A 38 -3.55 -8.49 -1.20
C ARG A 38 -2.97 -7.54 -2.24
N GLU A 39 -3.80 -6.65 -2.76
CA GLU A 39 -3.43 -5.67 -3.77
C GLU A 39 -2.45 -4.64 -3.19
N TYR A 40 -2.73 -4.11 -2.00
CA TYR A 40 -1.85 -3.16 -1.31
C TYR A 40 -0.45 -3.72 -1.03
N LEU A 41 -0.35 -4.97 -0.57
CA LEU A 41 0.93 -5.60 -0.26
C LEU A 41 1.79 -5.87 -1.51
N GLY A 42 1.16 -5.97 -2.68
CA GLY A 42 1.84 -6.17 -3.97
C GLY A 42 2.26 -4.88 -4.67
N MET A 43 1.85 -3.71 -4.19
CA MET A 43 2.20 -2.41 -4.76
C MET A 43 3.61 -1.97 -4.35
N ASP A 44 4.21 -1.11 -5.18
CA ASP A 44 5.40 -0.35 -4.78
C ASP A 44 5.02 0.84 -3.86
N ASP A 45 6.04 1.47 -3.27
CA ASP A 45 5.82 2.51 -2.25
C ASP A 45 5.15 3.77 -2.79
N HIS A 46 5.35 4.12 -4.07
CA HIS A 46 4.66 5.25 -4.67
C HIS A 46 3.17 4.97 -4.79
N ASP A 47 2.80 3.80 -5.29
CA ASP A 47 1.40 3.40 -5.50
C ASP A 47 0.65 3.20 -4.17
N LYS A 48 1.33 2.67 -3.15
CA LYS A 48 0.81 2.64 -1.78
C LYS A 48 0.49 4.04 -1.26
N ARG A 49 1.39 5.00 -1.50
CA ARG A 49 1.22 6.40 -1.08
C ARG A 49 0.00 7.03 -1.73
N VAL A 50 -0.15 6.87 -3.05
CA VAL A 50 -1.33 7.38 -3.79
C VAL A 50 -2.62 6.73 -3.28
N THR A 51 -2.61 5.43 -3.05
CA THR A 51 -3.76 4.68 -2.51
C THR A 51 -4.19 5.20 -1.14
N VAL A 52 -3.24 5.40 -0.22
CA VAL A 52 -3.52 5.92 1.12
C VAL A 52 -4.00 7.37 1.08
N THR A 53 -3.39 8.21 0.25
CA THR A 53 -3.84 9.59 0.02
C THR A 53 -5.32 9.62 -0.40
N LYS A 54 -5.71 8.80 -1.38
CA LYS A 54 -7.10 8.71 -1.83
C LYS A 54 -8.03 8.13 -0.77
N ALA A 55 -7.57 7.15 0.01
CA ALA A 55 -8.36 6.61 1.13
C ALA A 55 -8.66 7.68 2.19
N LEU A 56 -7.68 8.52 2.53
CA LEU A 56 -7.84 9.63 3.48
C LEU A 56 -8.76 10.74 2.93
N GLN A 57 -8.68 11.04 1.64
CA GLN A 57 -9.61 11.97 0.96
C GLN A 57 -11.05 11.44 0.99
N GLN A 58 -11.25 10.15 0.70
CA GLN A 58 -12.57 9.51 0.78
C GLN A 58 -13.15 9.53 2.20
N GLN A 59 -12.31 9.27 3.22
CA GLN A 59 -12.71 9.30 4.63
C GLN A 59 -13.09 10.70 5.12
N SER A 60 -12.31 11.71 4.72
CA SER A 60 -12.57 13.10 5.11
C SER A 60 -13.69 13.75 4.28
N GLY A 61 -14.03 13.18 3.13
CA GLY A 61 -14.94 13.79 2.16
C GLY A 61 -14.36 15.03 1.48
N SER A 62 -13.07 15.31 1.66
CA SER A 62 -12.39 16.45 1.04
C SER A 62 -11.59 16.03 -0.18
N LYS A 63 -11.43 16.96 -1.13
CA LYS A 63 -10.51 16.81 -2.27
C LYS A 63 -9.12 17.37 -1.98
N ASP A 64 -8.93 18.00 -0.82
CA ASP A 64 -7.64 18.53 -0.42
C ASP A 64 -6.66 17.39 -0.11
N ASP A 65 -5.40 17.60 -0.48
CA ASP A 65 -4.37 16.62 -0.16
C ASP A 65 -4.10 16.59 1.35
N PRO A 66 -4.14 15.39 1.99
CA PRO A 66 -3.75 15.22 3.37
C PRO A 66 -2.27 15.56 3.58
N SER A 67 -1.90 15.90 4.82
CA SER A 67 -0.50 16.16 5.16
C SER A 67 0.38 14.94 4.88
N GLY A 68 1.64 15.16 4.51
CA GLY A 68 2.60 14.07 4.27
C GLY A 68 2.71 13.11 5.47
N THR A 69 2.74 13.65 6.69
CA THR A 69 2.74 12.87 7.93
C THR A 69 1.49 12.00 8.08
N SER A 70 0.32 12.51 7.73
CA SER A 70 -0.93 11.73 7.75
C SER A 70 -0.88 10.57 6.75
N VAL A 71 -0.30 10.80 5.57
CA VAL A 71 -0.12 9.75 4.55
C VAL A 71 0.86 8.69 5.04
N ASP A 72 2.01 9.06 5.59
CA ASP A 72 3.03 8.11 6.05
C ASP A 72 2.51 7.27 7.24
N LEU A 73 1.80 7.91 8.18
CA LEU A 73 1.09 7.20 9.26
C LEU A 73 0.04 6.25 8.69
N GLY A 74 -0.75 6.69 7.69
CA GLY A 74 -1.71 5.84 7.01
C GLY A 74 -1.06 4.63 6.35
N MET A 75 0.06 4.82 5.64
CA MET A 75 0.79 3.73 5.00
C MET A 75 1.27 2.68 6.00
N SER A 76 1.86 3.12 7.12
CA SER A 76 2.33 2.20 8.17
C SER A 76 1.18 1.44 8.83
N ALA A 77 0.07 2.13 9.10
CA ALA A 77 -1.13 1.53 9.65
C ALA A 77 -1.73 0.49 8.70
N VAL A 78 -1.94 0.80 7.42
CA VAL A 78 -2.44 -0.15 6.42
C VAL A 78 -1.48 -1.33 6.26
N GLN A 79 -0.17 -1.08 6.24
CA GLN A 79 0.84 -2.12 6.12
C GLN A 79 0.77 -3.11 7.28
N LEU A 80 0.64 -2.61 8.51
CA LEU A 80 0.47 -3.44 9.70
C LEU A 80 -0.84 -4.23 9.63
N LEU A 81 -1.96 -3.56 9.31
CA LEU A 81 -3.27 -4.16 9.18
C LEU A 81 -3.27 -5.32 8.19
N CYS A 82 -2.76 -5.08 6.98
CA CYS A 82 -2.74 -6.09 5.93
C CYS A 82 -1.75 -7.22 6.20
N ALA A 83 -0.71 -7.00 7.02
CA ALA A 83 0.20 -8.05 7.44
C ALA A 83 -0.41 -9.01 8.48
N VAL A 84 -1.37 -8.54 9.30
CA VAL A 84 -1.99 -9.35 10.36
C VAL A 84 -3.37 -9.92 9.96
N GLN A 85 -4.04 -9.33 8.98
CA GLN A 85 -5.36 -9.76 8.50
C GLN A 85 -5.28 -11.10 7.76
N ALA A 86 -5.99 -12.12 8.27
CA ALA A 86 -6.09 -13.43 7.62
C ALA A 86 -6.89 -13.42 6.31
N ASN A 87 -7.81 -12.45 6.14
CA ASN A 87 -8.55 -12.26 4.91
C ASN A 87 -7.91 -11.17 4.04
N SER A 88 -7.17 -11.61 3.03
CA SER A 88 -6.46 -10.72 2.11
C SER A 88 -7.37 -9.94 1.14
N GLU A 89 -8.66 -10.29 1.07
CA GLU A 89 -9.65 -9.63 0.21
C GLU A 89 -10.39 -8.47 0.90
N THR A 90 -10.18 -8.27 2.21
CA THR A 90 -10.79 -7.14 2.93
C THR A 90 -10.29 -5.81 2.36
N PRO A 91 -11.21 -4.88 1.98
CA PRO A 91 -10.85 -3.53 1.57
C PRO A 91 -10.16 -2.76 2.71
N ILE A 92 -9.16 -1.94 2.41
CA ILE A 92 -8.40 -1.15 3.40
C ILE A 92 -9.32 -0.32 4.32
N LYS A 93 -10.37 0.32 3.77
CA LYS A 93 -11.33 1.12 4.56
C LYS A 93 -12.12 0.31 5.59
N ASN A 94 -12.17 -1.00 5.41
CA ASN A 94 -12.91 -1.97 6.21
C ASN A 94 -12.00 -2.99 6.89
N ALA A 95 -10.67 -2.84 6.82
CA ALA A 95 -9.76 -3.67 7.57
C ALA A 95 -10.07 -3.43 9.06
N ASP A 96 -10.66 -4.43 9.71
CA ASP A 96 -11.33 -4.29 11.01
C ASP A 96 -10.31 -4.03 12.11
N VAL A 97 -9.98 -2.76 12.31
CA VAL A 97 -9.44 -2.25 13.56
C VAL A 97 -10.27 -1.03 13.96
N PRO A 98 -11.18 -1.19 14.93
CA PRO A 98 -11.91 -0.08 15.51
C PRO A 98 -10.93 0.80 16.28
N GLY A 99 -10.24 1.72 15.61
CA GLY A 99 -9.39 2.71 16.28
C GLY A 99 -8.22 3.28 15.50
N ILE A 100 -7.83 2.74 14.34
CA ILE A 100 -6.66 3.27 13.60
C ILE A 100 -6.99 4.48 12.72
N PHE A 101 -8.16 4.51 12.06
CA PHE A 101 -8.51 5.59 11.12
C PHE A 101 -9.65 6.49 11.57
N THR A 102 -10.38 6.10 12.61
CA THR A 102 -11.37 6.94 13.28
C THR A 102 -11.31 6.66 14.78
N PRO A 103 -11.07 7.66 15.65
CA PRO A 103 -11.43 7.50 17.04
C PRO A 103 -12.95 7.38 17.08
N LYS A 104 -13.44 6.17 17.38
CA LYS A 104 -14.86 5.96 17.66
C LYS A 104 -15.21 6.86 18.87
N PRO A 105 -16.20 7.77 18.81
CA PRO A 105 -16.66 8.43 20.02
C PRO A 105 -17.22 7.33 20.93
N SER A 106 -16.59 7.18 22.10
CA SER A 106 -17.06 6.32 23.17
C SER A 106 -18.32 6.96 23.76
N ARG A 107 -19.48 6.55 23.24
CA ARG A 107 -20.85 6.83 23.72
C ARG A 107 -21.13 8.23 24.25
#